data_AF-A0A1V9FCJ5-F1
#
_entry.id   AF-A0A1V9FCJ5-F1
#
_cell.length_a   1.000
_cell.length_b   1.000
_cell.length_c   1.000
_cell.angle_alpha   90.00
_cell.angle_beta   90.00
_cell.angle_gamma   90.00
#
_symmetry.space_group_name_H-M   'P 1'
#
loop_
_entity.id
_entity.type
_entity.pdbx_description
1 polymer ?
#
loop_
_entity_poly.entity_id
_entity_poly.type
_entity_poly.pdbx_seq_one_letter_code
_entity_poly.pdbx_strand_id
1 'polypeptide(L)'
;MNNCIDWRYDQYKGELIFGAHGIKRLIVDFEEVGLFSFKSKTWLWAWKNPRLEEKVNSEISRIRDYGYKRGFEKLTNPKWPADEFDGWEMTAIAAYLMKAKGAFKVPSSDNMFYSFMIYKNVRWADTTQPN
;
A
#
# COMPACT_ATOMS: atom_id res chain seq x y z
N MET A 1 2.86 -31.87 -9.83
CA MET A 1 2.05 -31.51 -8.65
C MET A 1 2.18 -30.01 -8.42
N ASN A 2 1.06 -29.31 -8.32
CA ASN A 2 0.98 -27.85 -8.39
C ASN A 2 1.66 -27.17 -7.19
N ASN A 3 2.74 -26.45 -7.46
CA ASN A 3 3.54 -25.68 -6.50
C ASN A 3 2.90 -24.32 -6.20
N CYS A 4 1.58 -24.29 -5.94
CA CYS A 4 0.85 -23.02 -5.92
C CYS A 4 1.02 -22.31 -4.59
N ILE A 5 1.78 -21.21 -4.62
CA ILE A 5 1.81 -20.19 -3.57
C ILE A 5 0.39 -19.64 -3.43
N ASP A 6 -0.18 -19.74 -2.24
CA ASP A 6 -1.46 -19.10 -1.92
C ASP A 6 -1.16 -17.74 -1.26
N TRP A 7 -1.87 -16.69 -1.69
CA TRP A 7 -1.71 -15.36 -1.12
C TRP A 7 -3.08 -14.77 -0.77
N ARG A 8 -3.15 -14.10 0.38
CA ARG A 8 -4.35 -13.47 0.89
C ARG A 8 -4.08 -12.03 1.29
N TYR A 9 -4.95 -11.14 0.83
CA TYR A 9 -4.95 -9.73 1.16
C TYR A 9 -6.04 -9.46 2.21
N ASP A 10 -5.64 -9.03 3.41
CA ASP A 10 -6.57 -8.58 4.45
C ASP A 10 -6.43 -7.06 4.62
N GLN A 11 -7.29 -6.32 3.90
CA GLN A 11 -7.33 -4.86 3.93
C GLN A 11 -7.69 -4.28 5.31
N TYR A 12 -8.42 -5.03 6.13
CA TYR A 12 -8.83 -4.55 7.46
C TYR A 12 -7.69 -4.59 8.45
N LYS A 13 -6.71 -5.47 8.23
CA LYS A 13 -5.51 -5.60 9.06
C LYS A 13 -4.27 -4.93 8.46
N GLY A 14 -4.30 -4.56 7.18
CA GLY A 14 -3.11 -4.13 6.47
C GLY A 14 -2.09 -5.25 6.32
N GLU A 15 -2.55 -6.51 6.16
CA GLU A 15 -1.69 -7.69 6.09
C GLU A 15 -1.75 -8.33 4.69
N LEU A 16 -0.58 -8.56 4.10
CA LEU A 16 -0.41 -9.45 2.95
C LEU A 16 0.19 -10.75 3.43
N ILE A 17 -0.56 -11.83 3.28
CA ILE A 17 -0.21 -13.16 3.82
C ILE A 17 0.19 -14.06 2.66
N PHE A 18 1.41 -14.62 2.72
CA PHE A 18 1.86 -15.65 1.80
C PHE A 18 1.87 -17.01 2.50
N GLY A 19 1.44 -18.04 1.77
CA GLY A 19 1.39 -19.41 2.25
C GLY A 19 1.56 -20.44 1.13
N ALA A 20 1.59 -21.69 1.54
CA ALA A 20 1.54 -22.84 0.64
C ALA A 20 0.79 -23.97 1.35
N HIS A 21 -0.06 -24.69 0.64
CA HIS A 21 -0.83 -25.82 1.18
C HIS A 21 -1.65 -25.47 2.44
N GLY A 22 -2.27 -24.28 2.48
CA GLY A 22 -3.07 -23.83 3.62
C GLY A 22 -2.26 -23.37 4.84
N ILE A 23 -0.93 -23.47 4.80
CA ILE A 23 -0.04 -23.01 5.88
C ILE A 23 0.37 -21.57 5.59
N LYS A 24 0.00 -20.65 6.49
CA LYS A 24 0.53 -19.28 6.48
C LYS A 24 2.02 -19.34 6.78
N ARG A 25 2.82 -18.66 5.97
CA ARG A 25 4.28 -18.64 6.13
C ARG A 25 4.79 -17.23 6.37
N LEU A 26 4.31 -16.25 5.62
CA LEU A 26 4.79 -14.87 5.71
C LEU A 26 3.61 -13.92 5.92
N ILE A 27 3.75 -12.96 6.83
CA ILE A 27 2.83 -11.85 7.01
C ILE A 27 3.61 -10.56 6.82
N VAL A 28 3.12 -9.72 5.91
CA VAL A 28 3.68 -8.41 5.61
C VAL A 28 2.69 -7.35 6.06
N ASP A 29 3.11 -6.48 6.96
CA ASP A 29 2.32 -5.30 7.33
C ASP A 29 2.57 -4.21 6.30
N PHE A 30 1.53 -3.82 5.58
CA PHE A 30 1.59 -2.79 4.55
C PHE A 30 0.69 -1.60 4.89
N GLU A 31 1.01 -0.47 4.25
CA GLU A 31 0.19 0.73 4.29
C GLU A 31 -0.03 1.20 2.85
N GLU A 32 -1.27 1.53 2.51
CA GLU A 32 -1.60 2.08 1.20
C GLU A 32 -1.12 3.52 1.13
N VAL A 33 -0.37 3.85 0.07
CA VAL A 33 0.10 5.21 -0.20
C VAL A 33 -0.96 5.98 -0.99
N GLY A 34 -1.51 5.33 -2.00
CA GLY A 34 -2.52 5.89 -2.88
C GLY A 34 -2.71 5.05 -4.12
N LEU A 35 -3.52 5.56 -5.03
CA LEU A 35 -3.84 4.88 -6.27
C LEU A 35 -3.69 5.79 -7.48
N PHE A 36 -3.26 5.20 -8.60
CA PHE A 36 -3.25 5.83 -9.91
C PHE A 36 -4.35 5.23 -10.77
N SER A 37 -5.27 6.08 -11.25
CA SER A 37 -6.36 5.67 -12.12
C SER A 37 -6.01 5.88 -13.59
N PHE A 38 -6.00 4.79 -14.38
CA PHE A 38 -5.78 4.87 -15.82
C PHE A 38 -6.90 5.58 -16.56
N LYS A 39 -8.14 5.43 -16.06
CA LYS A 39 -9.34 6.03 -16.64
C LYS A 39 -9.34 7.55 -16.52
N SER A 40 -8.99 8.06 -15.33
CA SER A 40 -9.06 9.50 -15.05
C SER A 40 -7.71 10.19 -15.16
N LYS A 41 -6.61 9.44 -15.30
CA LYS A 41 -5.23 9.97 -15.29
C LYS A 41 -4.96 10.82 -14.05
N THR A 42 -5.34 10.28 -12.89
CA THR A 42 -5.17 10.97 -11.61
C THR A 42 -4.55 10.07 -10.56
N TRP A 43 -3.75 10.71 -9.71
CA TRP A 43 -3.33 10.18 -8.43
C TRP A 43 -4.39 10.52 -7.37
N LEU A 44 -4.66 9.59 -6.45
CA LEU A 44 -5.46 9.80 -5.26
C LEU A 44 -4.70 9.28 -4.04
N TRP A 45 -4.45 10.14 -3.06
CA TRP A 45 -3.81 9.76 -1.81
C TRP A 45 -4.71 8.88 -0.92
N ALA A 46 -4.10 7.90 -0.25
CA ALA A 46 -4.78 7.01 0.69
C ALA A 46 -5.43 7.76 1.87
N TRP A 47 -4.77 8.81 2.40
CA TRP A 47 -5.33 9.64 3.49
C TRP A 47 -6.62 10.39 3.11
N LYS A 48 -6.95 10.49 1.83
CA LYS A 48 -8.25 11.02 1.36
C LYS A 48 -9.12 9.96 0.71
N ASN A 49 -8.66 8.72 0.60
CA ASN A 49 -9.44 7.65 -0.01
C ASN A 49 -10.58 7.26 0.96
N PRO A 50 -11.85 7.57 0.63
CA PRO A 50 -12.98 7.34 1.53
C PRO A 50 -13.30 5.86 1.75
N ARG A 51 -12.68 4.97 0.96
CA ARG A 51 -12.83 3.51 1.09
C ARG A 51 -11.88 2.89 2.09
N LEU A 52 -10.90 3.64 2.60
CA LEU A 52 -9.98 3.19 3.63
C LEU A 52 -10.49 3.66 4.99
N GLU A 53 -10.84 2.71 5.87
CA GLU A 53 -11.23 3.02 7.24
C GLU A 53 -10.08 3.69 8.02
N GLU A 54 -10.42 4.60 8.93
CA GLU A 54 -9.49 5.49 9.66
C GLU A 54 -8.29 4.77 10.31
N LYS A 55 -8.42 3.48 10.66
CA LYS A 55 -7.33 2.70 11.28
C LYS A 55 -6.09 2.51 10.39
N VAL A 56 -6.23 2.53 9.07
CA VAL A 56 -5.10 2.35 8.12
C VAL A 56 -4.46 3.69 7.71
N ASN A 57 -5.06 4.83 8.09
CA ASN A 57 -4.69 6.16 7.59
C ASN A 57 -3.88 7.05 8.56
N SER A 58 -3.48 6.51 9.72
CA SER A 58 -2.88 7.33 10.77
C SER A 58 -1.47 7.83 10.43
N GLU A 59 -0.64 7.02 9.77
CA GLU A 59 0.75 7.40 9.47
C GLU A 59 0.88 8.09 8.10
N ILE A 60 0.12 7.67 7.09
CA ILE A 60 0.14 8.27 5.75
C ILE A 60 -0.29 9.75 5.74
N SER A 61 -1.08 10.17 6.73
CA SER A 61 -1.43 11.58 6.95
C SER A 61 -0.21 12.47 7.23
N ARG A 62 0.90 11.91 7.74
CA ARG A 62 2.15 12.66 8.00
C ARG A 62 2.79 13.20 6.71
N ILE A 63 2.54 12.56 5.57
CA ILE A 63 3.05 13.02 4.27
C ILE A 63 2.41 14.36 3.90
N ARG A 64 1.11 14.52 4.18
CA ARG A 64 0.40 15.78 3.96
C ARG A 64 0.98 16.90 4.81
N ASP A 65 1.25 16.62 6.08
CA ASP A 65 1.85 17.60 7.00
C ASP A 65 3.27 17.99 6.57
N TYR A 66 4.04 17.02 6.07
CA TYR A 66 5.35 17.27 5.45
C TYR A 66 5.22 18.17 4.22
N GLY A 67 4.21 17.91 3.37
CA GLY A 67 3.88 18.73 2.22
C GLY A 67 3.58 20.18 2.58
N TYR A 68 2.72 20.42 3.57
CA TYR A 68 2.39 21.77 4.04
C TYR A 68 3.61 22.52 4.56
N LYS A 69 4.46 21.86 5.35
CA LYS A 69 5.68 22.49 5.91
C LYS A 69 6.70 22.89 4.84
N ARG A 70 6.68 22.25 3.67
CA ARG A 70 7.66 22.43 2.59
C ARG A 70 7.10 23.12 1.34
N GLY A 71 5.79 23.34 1.27
CA GLY A 71 5.13 23.90 0.09
C GLY A 71 5.03 22.92 -1.08
N PHE A 72 4.95 21.62 -0.82
CA PHE A 72 4.82 20.61 -1.89
C PHE A 72 3.36 20.27 -2.19
N GLU A 73 2.80 20.93 -3.21
CA GLU A 73 1.38 20.80 -3.57
C GLU A 73 0.96 19.36 -3.90
N LYS A 74 1.82 18.57 -4.57
CA LYS A 74 1.54 17.17 -4.90
C LYS A 74 1.30 16.29 -3.65
N LEU A 75 1.83 16.68 -2.49
CA LEU A 75 1.66 15.97 -1.22
C LEU A 75 0.42 16.42 -0.43
N THR A 76 -0.08 17.64 -0.70
CA THR A 76 -1.20 18.25 0.03
C THR A 76 -2.52 18.17 -0.74
N ASN A 77 -2.47 18.16 -2.07
CA ASN A 77 -3.64 18.01 -2.90
C ASN A 77 -4.08 16.53 -2.87
N PRO A 78 -5.29 16.20 -2.40
CA PRO A 78 -5.73 14.82 -2.28
C PRO A 78 -5.77 14.07 -3.61
N LYS A 79 -6.12 14.77 -4.69
CA LYS A 79 -6.29 14.20 -6.01
C LYS A 79 -5.81 15.17 -7.08
N TRP A 80 -4.93 14.73 -7.96
CA TRP A 80 -4.35 15.58 -9.00
C TRP A 80 -4.02 14.80 -10.28
N PRO A 81 -3.93 15.47 -11.46
CA PRO A 81 -3.57 14.84 -12.72
C PRO A 81 -2.16 14.24 -12.66
N ALA A 82 -2.03 12.96 -12.97
CA ALA A 82 -0.78 12.22 -12.79
C ALA A 82 -0.58 11.17 -13.89
N ASP A 83 0.62 10.62 -13.95
CA ASP A 83 0.92 9.37 -14.65
C ASP A 83 1.34 8.24 -13.69
N GLU A 84 1.87 7.15 -14.24
CA GLU A 84 2.32 6.02 -13.43
C GLU A 84 3.62 6.32 -12.68
N PHE A 85 4.51 7.13 -13.26
CA PHE A 85 5.78 7.50 -12.63
C PHE A 85 5.54 8.35 -11.39
N ASP A 86 4.60 9.29 -11.46
CA ASP A 86 4.12 10.06 -10.31
C ASP A 86 3.73 9.14 -9.14
N GLY A 87 3.07 8.00 -9.42
CA GLY A 87 2.70 7.03 -8.39
C GLY A 87 3.91 6.43 -7.65
N TRP A 88 4.99 6.10 -8.39
CA TRP A 88 6.24 5.64 -7.79
C TRP A 88 7.00 6.73 -7.05
N GLU A 89 6.99 7.97 -7.55
CA GLU A 89 7.60 9.12 -6.88
C GLU A 89 6.95 9.37 -5.52
N MET A 90 5.60 9.40 -5.48
CA MET A 90 4.86 9.59 -4.22
C MET A 90 5.10 8.43 -3.25
N THR A 91 5.20 7.21 -3.78
CA THR A 91 5.53 6.01 -3.00
C THR A 91 6.95 6.05 -2.44
N ALA A 92 7.93 6.55 -3.19
CA ALA A 92 9.30 6.72 -2.72
C ALA A 92 9.39 7.77 -1.60
N ILE A 93 8.68 8.88 -1.73
CA ILE A 93 8.57 9.90 -0.67
C ILE A 93 7.93 9.30 0.59
N ALA A 94 6.82 8.58 0.43
CA ALA A 94 6.16 7.88 1.52
C ALA A 94 7.09 6.89 2.23
N ALA A 95 7.76 6.03 1.46
CA ALA A 95 8.71 5.05 1.97
C ALA A 95 9.85 5.71 2.75
N TYR A 96 10.41 6.81 2.24
CA TYR A 96 11.47 7.56 2.91
C TYR A 96 10.99 8.15 4.24
N LEU A 97 9.89 8.91 4.24
CA LEU A 97 9.37 9.58 5.42
C LEU A 97 8.92 8.59 6.51
N MET A 98 8.44 7.43 6.09
CA MET A 98 7.89 6.41 6.98
C MET A 98 8.90 5.32 7.35
N LYS A 99 10.14 5.41 6.83
CA LYS A 99 11.21 4.42 7.01
C LYS A 99 10.76 3.00 6.62
N ALA A 100 10.08 2.89 5.48
CA ALA A 100 9.66 1.61 4.93
C ALA A 100 10.85 0.78 4.46
N LYS A 101 10.70 -0.54 4.48
CA LYS A 101 11.71 -1.50 4.00
C LYS A 101 11.58 -1.78 2.51
N GLY A 102 10.40 -1.53 1.94
CA GLY A 102 10.16 -1.65 0.52
C GLY A 102 8.77 -1.18 0.12
N ALA A 103 8.51 -1.26 -1.17
CA ALA A 103 7.26 -0.85 -1.79
C ALA A 103 6.86 -1.83 -2.89
N PHE A 104 5.57 -1.89 -3.19
CA PHE A 104 5.01 -2.67 -4.29
C PHE A 104 3.74 -2.01 -4.81
N LYS A 105 3.30 -2.40 -6.00
CA LYS A 105 2.02 -1.99 -6.57
C LYS A 105 1.17 -3.20 -6.92
N VAL A 106 -0.14 -3.03 -6.85
CA VAL A 106 -1.12 -4.07 -7.15
C VAL A 106 -2.11 -3.55 -8.19
N PRO A 107 -2.32 -4.25 -9.32
CA PRO A 107 -3.42 -3.95 -10.24
C PRO A 107 -4.77 -4.23 -9.58
N SER A 108 -5.76 -3.37 -9.86
CA SER A 108 -7.15 -3.72 -9.63
C SER A 108 -7.56 -4.91 -10.49
N SER A 109 -8.60 -5.66 -10.08
CA SER A 109 -9.06 -6.86 -10.80
C SER A 109 -9.49 -6.57 -12.24
N ASP A 110 -9.93 -5.34 -12.52
CA ASP A 110 -10.32 -4.84 -13.83
C ASP A 110 -9.18 -4.10 -14.57
N ASN A 111 -7.97 -4.05 -13.99
CA ASN A 111 -6.81 -3.30 -14.48
C ASN A 111 -7.07 -1.79 -14.74
N MET A 112 -8.07 -1.20 -14.07
CA MET A 112 -8.43 0.22 -14.22
C MET A 112 -7.61 1.16 -13.33
N PHE A 113 -6.95 0.64 -12.29
CA PHE A 113 -6.04 1.41 -11.45
C PHE A 113 -4.92 0.54 -10.86
N TYR A 114 -3.84 1.20 -10.44
CA TYR A 114 -2.83 0.62 -9.56
C TYR A 114 -2.98 1.20 -8.16
N SER A 115 -2.98 0.33 -7.15
CA SER A 115 -2.77 0.73 -5.75
C SER A 115 -1.30 0.55 -5.40
N PHE A 116 -0.72 1.55 -4.74
CA PHE A 116 0.68 1.56 -4.33
C PHE A 116 0.77 1.43 -2.82
N MET A 117 1.69 0.59 -2.37
CA MET A 117 1.81 0.16 -0.99
C MET A 117 3.27 0.19 -0.55
N ILE A 118 3.48 0.47 0.74
CA ILE A 118 4.78 0.35 1.41
C ILE A 118 4.66 -0.66 2.55
N TYR A 119 5.77 -1.30 2.94
CA TYR A 119 5.79 -2.19 4.09
C TYR A 119 6.98 -1.92 5.01
N LYS A 120 6.78 -2.14 6.31
CA LYS A 120 7.82 -1.94 7.36
C LYS A 120 8.21 -3.25 8.03
N ASN A 121 7.28 -4.18 8.12
CA ASN A 121 7.46 -5.43 8.85
C ASN A 121 7.12 -6.62 7.96
N VAL A 122 7.97 -7.62 8.07
CA VAL A 122 7.79 -8.94 7.47
C VAL A 122 8.08 -9.92 8.58
N ARG A 123 7.09 -10.76 8.92
CA ARG A 123 7.21 -11.78 9.96
C ARG A 123 6.79 -13.14 9.43
N TRP A 124 7.37 -14.19 9.99
CA TRP A 124 6.83 -15.53 9.78
C TRP A 124 5.52 -15.65 10.54
N ALA A 125 4.52 -16.34 9.98
CA ALA A 125 3.35 -16.74 10.75
C ALA A 125 3.79 -17.90 11.66
N ASP A 126 3.45 -17.86 12.95
CA ASP A 126 3.82 -18.92 13.89
C ASP A 126 3.36 -20.28 13.36
N THR A 127 4.33 -21.12 12.96
CA THR A 127 4.08 -22.49 12.50
C THR A 127 4.04 -23.43 13.69
N THR A 128 3.13 -23.21 14.65
CA THR A 128 2.72 -24.32 15.52
C THR A 128 1.72 -25.15 14.75
N GLN A 129 2.19 -26.26 14.18
CA GLN A 129 1.30 -27.31 13.66
C GLN A 129 0.39 -27.77 14.80
N PRO A 130 -0.94 -27.90 14.60
CA PRO A 130 -1.71 -28.78 15.46
C PRO A 130 -1.22 -30.20 15.21
N ASN A 131 -0.75 -30.84 16.28
CA ASN A 131 -0.35 -32.24 16.32
C ASN A 131 -1.45 -33.17 15.79
#